data_AF-A0A0D2M8E5-F1
#
_entry.id   AF-A0A0D2M8E5-F1
#
_cell.length_a   1.000
_cell.length_b   1.000
_cell.length_c   1.000
_cell.angle_alpha   90.00
_cell.angle_beta   90.00
_cell.angle_gamma   90.00
#
_symmetry.space_group_name_H-M   'P 1'
#
loop_
_entity.id
_entity.type
_entity.pdbx_description
1 polymer ?
#
loop_
_entity_poly.entity_id
_entity_poly.type
_entity_poly.pdbx_seq_one_letter_code
_entity_poly.pdbx_strand_id
1 'polypeptide(L)'
;MAKMLYRKDTGEILGVHIFGLHAADLIHEASNAIATGQTVQDIKFNVHAHPTLSEVLDELFKGAHLDAHAPAASNNAAAKEKQPVAA
;
A
#
# COMPACT_ATOMS: atom_id res chain seq x y z
N MET A 1 1.07 -2.29 15.81
CA MET A 1 1.84 -1.13 15.28
C MET A 1 2.23 -1.44 13.85
N ALA A 2 2.13 -0.47 12.95
CA ALA A 2 2.60 -0.61 11.57
C ALA A 2 3.47 0.58 11.18
N LYS A 3 4.42 0.35 10.26
CA LYS A 3 5.32 1.36 9.70
C LYS A 3 5.46 1.14 8.21
N MET A 4 5.42 2.21 7.43
CA MET A 4 5.54 2.19 5.97
C MET A 4 6.73 3.02 5.53
N LEU A 5 7.45 2.54 4.52
CA LEU A 5 8.45 3.28 3.77
C LEU A 5 7.90 3.53 2.37
N TYR A 6 7.96 4.78 1.91
CA TYR A 6 7.49 5.20 0.60
C TYR A 6 8.33 6.34 0.06
N ARG A 7 8.30 6.52 -1.25
CA ARG A 7 8.89 7.66 -1.95
C ARG A 7 7.99 8.89 -1.80
N LYS A 8 8.51 9.98 -1.23
CA LYS A 8 7.74 11.23 -1.05
C LYS A 8 7.47 11.99 -2.35
N ASP A 9 8.31 11.75 -3.34
CA ASP A 9 8.29 12.33 -4.66
C ASP A 9 7.39 11.56 -5.64
N THR A 10 7.10 10.28 -5.44
CA THR A 10 6.22 9.52 -6.36
C THR A 10 5.00 8.90 -5.68
N GLY A 11 5.01 8.80 -4.36
CA GLY A 11 4.02 8.03 -3.61
C GLY A 11 4.19 6.52 -3.73
N GLU A 12 5.26 6.02 -4.33
CA GLU A 12 5.51 4.58 -4.45
C GLU A 12 5.83 3.95 -3.09
N ILE A 13 5.15 2.84 -2.79
CA ILE A 13 5.33 2.09 -1.55
C ILE A 13 6.55 1.17 -1.70
N LEU A 14 7.54 1.34 -0.82
CA LEU A 14 8.77 0.54 -0.82
C LEU A 14 8.67 -0.67 0.12
N GLY A 15 7.86 -0.57 1.17
CA GLY A 15 7.66 -1.67 2.11
C GLY A 15 6.87 -1.26 3.34
N VAL A 16 6.28 -2.26 3.98
CA VAL A 16 5.50 -2.12 5.22
C VAL A 16 5.98 -3.15 6.23
N HIS A 17 6.08 -2.75 7.49
CA HIS A 17 6.36 -3.61 8.62
C HIS A 17 5.19 -3.54 9.61
N ILE A 18 4.70 -4.70 10.05
CA ILE A 18 3.59 -4.80 11.00
C ILE A 18 4.01 -5.68 12.16
N PHE A 19 3.77 -5.20 13.38
CA PHE A 19 3.97 -5.95 14.62
C PHE A 19 2.67 -5.95 15.42
N GLY A 20 2.15 -7.14 15.74
CA GLY A 20 0.94 -7.33 16.53
C GLY A 20 0.16 -8.58 16.15
N LEU A 21 -1.03 -8.73 16.75
CA LEU A 21 -1.99 -9.78 16.40
C LEU A 21 -2.38 -9.66 14.92
N HIS A 22 -2.52 -10.81 14.25
CA HIS A 22 -2.93 -10.88 12.85
C HIS A 22 -2.02 -10.13 11.86
N ALA A 23 -0.74 -9.88 12.21
CA ALA A 23 0.18 -9.18 11.32
C ALA A 23 0.34 -9.86 9.94
N ALA A 24 0.30 -11.20 9.90
CA ALA A 24 0.36 -11.98 8.67
C ALA A 24 -0.90 -11.83 7.79
N ASP A 25 -2.06 -11.59 8.41
CA ASP A 25 -3.31 -11.35 7.67
C ASP A 25 -3.33 -9.92 7.12
N LEU A 26 -2.91 -8.95 7.95
CA LEU A 26 -2.88 -7.53 7.58
C LEU A 26 -1.83 -7.21 6.52
N ILE A 27 -0.65 -7.84 6.56
CA ILE A 27 0.44 -7.56 5.60
C ILE A 27 0.03 -7.89 4.16
N HIS A 28 -1.02 -8.70 3.97
CA HIS A 28 -1.54 -9.05 2.66
C HIS A 28 -2.01 -7.81 1.87
N GLU A 29 -2.67 -6.85 2.53
CA GLU A 29 -3.12 -5.60 1.87
C GLU A 29 -1.94 -4.80 1.33
N ALA A 30 -0.93 -4.55 2.17
CA ALA A 30 0.29 -3.86 1.76
C ALA A 30 1.06 -4.62 0.66
N SER A 31 1.10 -5.95 0.74
CA SER A 31 1.76 -6.78 -0.27
C SER A 31 1.06 -6.68 -1.62
N ASN A 32 -0.27 -6.69 -1.63
CA ASN A 32 -1.05 -6.53 -2.86
C ASN A 32 -0.91 -5.12 -3.45
N ALA A 33 -0.92 -4.08 -2.62
CA ALA A 33 -0.69 -2.71 -3.06
C ALA A 33 0.67 -2.54 -3.75
N ILE A 34 1.73 -3.09 -3.16
CA ILE A 34 3.08 -3.09 -3.76
C ILE A 34 3.11 -3.91 -5.07
N ALA A 35 2.53 -5.12 -5.06
CA ALA A 35 2.53 -6.00 -6.23
C ALA A 35 1.76 -5.41 -7.43
N THR A 36 0.72 -4.64 -7.16
CA THR A 36 -0.10 -3.95 -8.17
C THR A 36 0.41 -2.56 -8.52
N GLY A 37 1.48 -2.09 -7.87
CA GLY A 37 2.07 -0.77 -8.11
C GLY A 37 1.17 0.39 -7.67
N GLN A 38 0.28 0.18 -6.71
CA GLN A 38 -0.55 1.26 -6.15
C GLN A 38 0.32 2.25 -5.39
N THR A 39 0.06 3.53 -5.61
CA THR A 39 0.70 4.59 -4.82
C THR A 39 -0.02 4.76 -3.49
N VAL A 40 0.64 5.43 -2.54
CA VAL A 40 0.04 5.76 -1.25
C VAL A 40 -1.21 6.64 -1.43
N GLN A 41 -1.29 7.43 -2.50
CA GLN A 41 -2.40 8.31 -2.83
C GLN A 41 -3.62 7.53 -3.26
N ASP A 42 -3.40 6.43 -3.98
CA ASP A 42 -4.47 5.54 -4.42
C ASP A 42 -5.10 4.83 -3.22
N ILE A 43 -4.27 4.28 -2.33
CA ILE A 43 -4.76 3.47 -1.20
C ILE A 43 -5.25 4.30 -0.01
N LYS A 44 -4.86 5.58 0.09
CA LYS A 44 -5.25 6.49 1.19
C LYS A 44 -6.76 6.71 1.29
N PHE A 45 -7.50 6.46 0.21
CA PHE A 45 -8.97 6.59 0.16
C PHE A 45 -9.71 5.26 0.28
N ASN A 46 -8.99 4.15 0.47
CA ASN A 46 -9.63 2.87 0.75
C ASN A 46 -10.44 2.96 2.04
N VAL A 47 -11.56 2.24 2.07
CA VAL A 47 -12.44 2.17 3.23
C VAL A 47 -12.16 0.86 3.96
N HIS A 48 -11.60 0.96 5.15
CA HIS A 48 -11.45 -0.15 6.07
C HIS A 48 -12.71 -0.30 6.92
N ALA A 49 -13.05 -1.55 7.24
CA ALA A 49 -14.20 -1.84 8.08
C ALA A 49 -13.95 -1.40 9.53
N HIS A 50 -14.98 -0.85 10.16
CA HIS A 50 -14.96 -0.43 11.57
C HIS A 50 -15.95 -1.26 12.41
N PRO A 51 -15.57 -1.73 13.63
CA PRO A 51 -14.23 -1.70 14.22
C PRO A 51 -13.40 -2.94 13.82
N THR A 52 -12.20 -2.75 13.27
CA THR A 52 -11.30 -3.87 12.91
C THR A 52 -9.81 -3.53 13.08
N LEU A 53 -8.95 -4.55 13.15
CA LEU A 53 -7.50 -4.36 13.15
C LEU A 53 -6.97 -3.74 11.84
N SER A 54 -7.74 -3.81 10.75
CA SER A 54 -7.34 -3.26 9.46
C SER A 54 -7.27 -1.72 9.46
N GLU A 55 -7.94 -1.07 10.42
CA GLU A 55 -7.84 0.38 10.66
C GLU A 55 -6.40 0.82 10.99
N VAL A 56 -5.54 -0.07 11.51
CA VAL A 56 -4.11 0.23 11.71
C VAL A 56 -3.41 0.57 10.39
N LEU A 57 -3.82 -0.06 9.28
CA LEU A 57 -3.30 0.24 7.95
C LEU A 57 -3.96 1.48 7.36
N ASP A 58 -5.26 1.68 7.59
CA ASP A 58 -5.98 2.90 7.22
C ASP A 58 -5.28 4.16 7.76
N GLU A 59 -5.01 4.18 9.07
CA GLU A 59 -4.29 5.28 9.72
C GLU A 59 -2.87 5.45 9.17
N LEU A 60 -2.18 4.35 8.89
CA LEU A 60 -0.83 4.36 8.32
C LEU A 60 -0.80 5.01 6.93
N PHE A 61 -1.75 4.67 6.06
CA PHE A 61 -1.85 5.22 4.71
C PHE A 61 -2.31 6.69 4.74
N LYS A 62 -3.28 7.02 5.59
CA LYS A 62 -3.74 8.40 5.78
C LYS A 62 -2.66 9.31 6.34
N GLY A 63 -1.78 8.79 7.18
CA GLY A 63 -0.64 9.50 7.76
C GLY A 63 0.48 9.84 6.77
N ALA A 64 0.43 9.38 5.52
CA ALA A 64 1.44 9.71 4.53
C ALA A 64 1.30 11.12 3.95
N HIS A 65 2.46 11.75 3.72
CA HIS A 65 2.61 13.12 3.23
C HIS A 65 3.57 13.11 2.04
N LEU A 66 3.10 13.58 0.89
CA LEU A 66 3.95 13.79 -0.28
C LEU A 66 4.38 15.23 -0.41
N ASP A 67 5.45 15.43 -1.17
CA ASP A 67 5.88 16.75 -1.59
C ASP A 67 5.00 17.23 -2.77
N ALA A 68 4.72 18.53 -2.83
CA ALA A 68 3.73 19.13 -3.74
C ALA A 68 4.03 19.01 -5.26
N HIS A 69 5.11 18.31 -5.63
CA HIS A 69 5.54 18.08 -7.01
C HIS A 69 5.57 16.61 -7.41
N ALA A 70 4.98 15.73 -6.61
CA ALA A 70 4.95 14.33 -6.96
C ALA A 70 4.09 14.10 -8.22
N PRO A 71 4.66 13.66 -9.37
CA PRO A 71 3.84 13.26 -10.48
C PRO A 71 2.96 12.10 -10.00
N ALA A 72 1.64 12.24 -10.12
CA ALA A 72 0.74 11.10 -10.02
C ALA A 72 1.29 10.06 -11.00
N ALA A 73 1.83 8.95 -10.48
CA ALA A 73 2.40 7.91 -11.30
C ALA A 73 1.26 7.30 -12.12
N SER A 74 1.01 7.88 -13.30
CA SER A 74 0.10 7.36 -14.32
C SER A 74 0.72 6.11 -14.89
N ASN A 75 0.62 4.99 -14.18
CA ASN A 75 1.07 3.69 -14.66
C ASN A 75 -0.10 2.92 -15.27
N ASN A 76 -0.52 3.39 -16.45
CA ASN A 76 -0.83 2.47 -17.53
C ASN A 76 0.48 2.17 -18.28
N ALA A 77 1.32 1.30 -17.72
CA ALA A 77 2.50 0.80 -18.39
C ALA A 77 2.77 -0.66 -17.97
N ALA A 78 2.25 -1.56 -18.80
CA ALA A 78 2.51 -3.01 -18.86
C ALA A 78 2.07 -3.78 -17.59
N ALA A 79 0.98 -4.55 -17.62
CA ALA A 79 0.90 -5.81 -18.37
C ALA A 79 2.26 -6.54 -18.49
N LYS A 80 3.10 -6.50 -17.46
CA LYS A 80 4.25 -7.39 -17.33
C LYS A 80 3.75 -8.74 -16.84
N GLU A 81 3.54 -9.59 -17.84
CA GLU A 81 3.73 -11.03 -17.80
C GLU A 81 2.99 -11.76 -16.68
N LYS A 82 1.82 -12.31 -17.03
CA LYS A 82 1.10 -13.29 -16.22
C LYS A 82 2.09 -14.36 -15.77
N GLN A 83 2.51 -14.30 -14.51
CA GLN A 83 3.17 -15.43 -13.88
C GLN A 83 2.16 -16.58 -13.89
N PRO A 84 2.46 -17.73 -14.52
CA PRO A 84 1.53 -18.84 -14.51
C PRO A 84 1.38 -19.26 -13.05
N VAL A 85 0.15 -19.15 -12.55
CA VAL A 85 -0.27 -19.84 -11.34
C VAL A 85 -0.14 -21.33 -11.68
N ALA A 86 0.97 -21.94 -11.26
CA ALA A 86 1.12 -23.38 -11.29
C ALA A 86 0.05 -23.97 -10.36
N ALA A 87 -0.75 -24.87 -10.93
CA ALA A 87 -1.81 -25.63 -10.28
C ALA A 87 -1.29 -26.53 -9.16
#